data_AF-A0A7C4H817-F1
#
_entry.id   AF-A0A7C4H817-F1
#
_cell.length_a   1.000
_cell.length_b   1.000
_cell.length_c   1.000
_cell.angle_alpha   90.00
_cell.angle_beta   90.00
_cell.angle_gamma   90.00
#
_symmetry.space_group_name_H-M   'P 1'
#
loop_
_entity.id
_entity.type
_entity.pdbx_description
1 polymer ?
#
loop_
_entity_poly.entity_id
_entity_poly.type
_entity_poly.pdbx_seq_one_letter_code
_entity_poly.pdbx_strand_id
1 'polypeptide(L)'
;MATTIHGLFAVGDVCGNGSARGGAALTPPHKIHGTGLLNALFTGLRGGAAAAVYASALKAINFEPEIDYSQVKEFKDEVFAPFQRRTGISPREIINKIQDAIVPVDYSIIKSKERMEEALNQVLSVKEEIERIKAEDFHDLAKCMDAESMALCAELFYRVSLMRAETRGFHIREDYSEMDSKNWLKWIIIKKRRRKNETIRRKRPNT
;
A
#
# COMPACT_ATOMS: atom_id res chain seq x y z
N MET A 1 -4.50 -13.14 -8.66
CA MET A 1 -3.69 -13.16 -9.89
C MET A 1 -2.24 -13.41 -9.53
N ALA A 2 -1.47 -14.08 -10.40
CA ALA A 2 -0.03 -14.24 -10.21
C ALA A 2 0.67 -12.89 -10.35
N THR A 3 1.64 -12.63 -9.47
CA THR A 3 2.48 -11.43 -9.56
C THR A 3 3.74 -11.72 -10.37
N THR A 4 4.59 -10.71 -10.56
CA THR A 4 5.94 -10.90 -11.14
C THR A 4 6.93 -11.52 -10.15
N ILE A 5 6.53 -11.72 -8.89
CA ILE A 5 7.32 -12.42 -7.87
C ILE A 5 6.85 -13.88 -7.84
N HIS A 6 7.77 -14.81 -8.08
CA HIS A 6 7.46 -16.24 -8.06
C HIS A 6 6.93 -16.66 -6.68
N GLY A 7 5.86 -17.46 -6.68
CA GLY A 7 5.19 -17.90 -5.45
C GLY A 7 4.30 -16.86 -4.78
N LEU A 8 4.23 -15.62 -5.29
CA LEU A 8 3.37 -14.58 -4.73
C LEU A 8 2.16 -14.30 -5.63
N PHE A 9 0.98 -14.32 -5.01
CA PHE A 9 -0.32 -14.09 -5.64
C PHE A 9 -1.09 -13.02 -4.88
N ALA A 10 -1.93 -12.27 -5.58
CA ALA A 10 -2.71 -11.17 -4.99
C ALA A 10 -4.18 -11.22 -5.47
N VAL A 11 -5.15 -11.05 -4.57
CA VAL A 11 -6.60 -11.11 -4.86
C VAL A 11 -7.35 -10.00 -4.14
N GLY A 12 -8.52 -9.60 -4.64
CA GLY A 12 -9.28 -8.48 -4.10
C GLY A 12 -8.66 -7.11 -4.43
N ASP A 13 -8.91 -6.13 -3.58
CA ASP A 13 -8.60 -4.73 -3.88
C ASP A 13 -7.10 -4.43 -3.95
N VAL A 14 -6.27 -5.20 -3.24
CA VAL A 14 -4.80 -5.11 -3.28
C VAL A 14 -4.23 -5.31 -4.70
N CYS A 15 -4.95 -6.04 -5.57
CA CYS A 15 -4.54 -6.27 -6.96
C CYS A 15 -5.39 -5.50 -8.00
N GLY A 16 -6.41 -4.78 -7.55
CA GLY A 16 -7.40 -4.13 -8.41
C GLY A 16 -6.78 -3.09 -9.35
N ASN A 17 -5.94 -2.18 -8.82
CA ASN A 17 -5.24 -1.20 -9.64
C ASN A 17 -4.18 -1.83 -10.58
N GLY A 18 -3.60 -2.97 -10.19
CA GLY A 18 -2.65 -3.73 -11.02
C GLY A 18 -3.29 -4.43 -12.22
N SER A 19 -4.62 -4.57 -12.24
CA SER A 19 -5.37 -5.19 -13.35
C SER A 19 -5.62 -4.26 -14.54
N ALA A 20 -5.24 -2.97 -14.42
CA ALA A 20 -5.58 -1.87 -15.35
C ALA A 20 -7.08 -1.63 -15.58
N ARG A 21 -7.98 -2.47 -15.04
CA ARG A 21 -9.43 -2.38 -15.21
C ARG A 21 -10.04 -1.07 -14.68
N GLY A 22 -9.50 -0.56 -13.57
CA GLY A 22 -10.00 0.68 -12.96
C GLY A 22 -9.50 1.96 -13.63
N GLY A 23 -8.40 1.92 -14.38
CA GLY A 23 -7.77 3.13 -14.89
C GLY A 23 -7.49 4.16 -13.78
N ALA A 24 -7.95 5.40 -13.98
CA ALA A 24 -7.91 6.46 -12.97
C ALA A 24 -9.16 6.49 -12.05
N ALA A 25 -10.09 5.55 -12.23
CA ALA A 25 -11.14 5.31 -11.26
C ALA A 25 -10.58 4.48 -10.10
N LEU A 26 -11.04 4.76 -8.88
CA LEU A 26 -10.74 3.91 -7.73
C LEU A 26 -11.16 2.47 -8.04
N THR A 27 -10.40 1.52 -7.49
CA THR A 27 -10.82 0.12 -7.49
C THR A 27 -12.22 0.03 -6.85
N PRO A 28 -13.15 -0.80 -7.39
CA PRO A 28 -14.39 -1.18 -6.72
C PRO A 28 -14.26 -1.31 -5.20
N PRO A 29 -15.25 -0.90 -4.37
CA PRO A 29 -16.64 -0.55 -4.71
C PRO A 29 -16.94 0.95 -4.91
N HIS A 30 -15.95 1.83 -4.87
CA HIS A 30 -16.14 3.25 -4.52
C HIS A 30 -16.99 4.12 -5.48
N LYS A 31 -17.12 3.80 -6.78
CA LYS A 31 -17.98 4.57 -7.72
C LYS A 31 -19.13 3.77 -8.34
N ILE A 32 -18.97 2.45 -8.42
CA ILE A 32 -20.00 1.54 -8.91
C ILE A 32 -20.32 0.60 -7.76
N HIS A 33 -21.36 0.95 -7.01
CA HIS A 33 -21.84 0.13 -5.90
C HIS A 33 -22.04 -1.32 -6.36
N GLY A 34 -21.71 -2.28 -5.49
CA GLY A 34 -21.83 -3.72 -5.79
C GLY A 34 -20.69 -4.34 -6.60
N THR A 35 -19.73 -3.56 -7.12
CA THR A 35 -18.61 -4.13 -7.88
C THR A 35 -17.51 -4.75 -7.02
N GLY A 36 -17.44 -4.44 -5.72
CA GLY A 36 -16.41 -4.97 -4.81
C GLY A 36 -16.47 -6.50 -4.66
N LEU A 37 -17.66 -7.04 -4.40
CA LEU A 37 -17.89 -8.49 -4.31
C LEU A 37 -17.55 -9.22 -5.61
N LEU A 38 -17.96 -8.66 -6.75
CA LEU A 38 -17.64 -9.21 -8.06
C LEU A 38 -16.14 -9.14 -8.35
N ASN A 39 -15.45 -8.07 -7.94
CA ASN A 39 -13.99 -7.95 -8.05
C ASN A 39 -13.29 -9.02 -7.22
N ALA A 40 -13.70 -9.20 -5.96
CA ALA A 40 -13.17 -10.23 -5.08
C ALA A 40 -13.37 -11.64 -5.66
N LEU A 41 -14.59 -11.96 -6.14
CA LEU A 41 -14.91 -13.23 -6.77
C LEU A 41 -14.03 -13.49 -8.01
N PHE A 42 -14.01 -12.53 -8.95
CA PHE A 42 -13.26 -12.67 -10.20
C PHE A 42 -11.76 -12.83 -9.96
N THR A 43 -11.18 -11.94 -9.14
CA THR A 43 -9.74 -11.99 -8.84
C THR A 43 -9.39 -13.22 -8.01
N GLY A 44 -10.29 -13.70 -7.15
CA GLY A 44 -10.21 -14.97 -6.42
C GLY A 44 -10.16 -16.17 -7.36
N LEU A 45 -11.09 -16.27 -8.31
CA LEU A 45 -11.08 -17.35 -9.32
C LEU A 45 -9.79 -17.36 -10.16
N ARG A 46 -9.29 -16.19 -10.55
CA ARG A 46 -8.04 -16.05 -11.31
C ARG A 46 -6.81 -16.34 -10.43
N GLY A 47 -6.78 -15.83 -9.21
CA GLY A 47 -5.64 -15.97 -8.29
C GLY A 47 -5.51 -17.36 -7.69
N GLY A 48 -6.62 -17.93 -7.24
CA GLY A 48 -6.68 -19.28 -6.70
C GLY A 48 -6.28 -20.33 -7.74
N ALA A 49 -6.81 -20.23 -8.97
CA ALA A 49 -6.41 -21.14 -10.05
C ALA A 49 -4.91 -21.04 -10.35
N ALA A 50 -4.35 -19.83 -10.42
CA ALA A 50 -2.92 -19.64 -10.67
C ALA A 50 -2.05 -20.22 -9.52
N ALA A 51 -2.47 -20.02 -8.26
CA ALA A 51 -1.78 -20.58 -7.10
C ALA A 51 -1.85 -22.12 -7.08
N ALA A 52 -3.00 -22.70 -7.42
CA ALA A 52 -3.16 -24.16 -7.50
C ALA A 52 -2.29 -24.78 -8.59
N VAL A 53 -2.21 -24.15 -9.78
CA VAL A 53 -1.30 -24.57 -10.86
C VAL A 53 0.16 -24.50 -10.42
N TYR A 54 0.55 -23.40 -9.76
CA TYR A 54 1.91 -23.24 -9.25
C TYR A 54 2.27 -24.31 -8.21
N ALA A 55 1.40 -24.53 -7.22
CA ALA A 55 1.61 -25.56 -6.19
C ALA A 55 1.68 -26.98 -6.79
N SER A 56 0.82 -27.29 -7.76
CA SER A 56 0.83 -28.58 -8.46
C SER A 56 2.12 -28.77 -9.27
N ALA A 57 2.63 -27.71 -9.91
CA ALA A 57 3.88 -27.75 -10.64
C ALA A 57 5.07 -28.03 -9.71
N LEU A 58 5.13 -27.40 -8.53
CA LEU A 58 6.17 -27.68 -7.52
C LEU A 58 6.11 -29.14 -7.04
N LYS A 59 4.90 -29.65 -6.78
CA LYS A 59 4.69 -31.05 -6.38
C LYS A 59 5.14 -32.03 -7.48
N ALA A 60 4.85 -31.74 -8.75
CA ALA A 60 5.21 -32.61 -9.86
C ALA A 60 6.74 -32.76 -10.05
N ILE A 61 7.51 -31.74 -9.67
CA ILE A 61 8.98 -31.77 -9.69
C ILE A 61 9.60 -32.14 -8.33
N ASN A 62 8.77 -32.54 -7.35
CA ASN A 62 9.17 -32.82 -5.97
C ASN A 62 10.03 -31.70 -5.34
N PHE A 63 9.67 -30.44 -5.65
CA PHE A 63 10.35 -29.26 -5.11
C PHE A 63 9.58 -28.72 -3.91
N GLU A 64 10.28 -28.60 -2.79
CA GLU A 64 9.78 -27.97 -1.58
C GLU A 64 10.66 -26.74 -1.28
N PRO A 65 10.07 -25.52 -1.21
CA PRO A 65 10.84 -24.33 -0.89
C PRO A 65 11.45 -24.43 0.51
N GLU A 66 12.75 -24.18 0.63
CA GLU A 66 13.42 -24.12 1.93
C GLU A 66 12.92 -22.93 2.76
N ILE A 67 12.72 -23.15 4.05
CA ILE A 67 12.34 -22.12 5.01
C ILE A 67 13.60 -21.58 5.68
N ASP A 68 13.84 -20.28 5.53
CA ASP A 68 14.86 -19.58 6.29
C ASP A 68 14.36 -19.28 7.71
N TYR A 69 14.69 -20.15 8.66
CA TYR A 69 14.31 -19.99 10.06
C TYR A 69 14.95 -18.77 10.74
N SER A 70 16.07 -18.26 10.22
CA SER A 70 16.68 -17.04 10.75
C SER A 70 15.79 -15.83 10.43
N GLN A 71 15.30 -15.74 9.19
CA GLN A 71 14.32 -14.75 8.77
C GLN A 71 12.99 -14.87 9.56
N VAL A 72 12.50 -16.09 9.79
CA VAL A 72 11.28 -16.30 10.61
C VAL A 72 11.47 -15.74 12.02
N LYS A 73 12.63 -15.99 12.63
CA LYS A 73 12.95 -15.46 13.95
C LYS A 73 13.03 -13.93 13.95
N GLU A 74 13.70 -13.33 12.97
CA GLU A 74 13.77 -11.87 12.81
C GLU A 74 12.38 -11.23 12.72
N PHE A 75 11.50 -11.76 11.87
CA PHE A 75 10.12 -11.24 11.75
C PHE A 75 9.32 -11.41 13.04
N LYS A 76 9.50 -12.52 13.75
CA LYS A 76 8.85 -12.73 15.04
C LYS A 76 9.36 -11.72 16.07
N ASP A 77 10.67 -11.53 16.16
CA ASP A 77 11.27 -10.57 17.09
C ASP A 77 10.79 -9.14 16.78
N GLU A 78 10.68 -8.75 15.50
CA GLU A 78 10.13 -7.47 15.04
C GLU A 78 8.64 -7.30 15.42
N VAL A 79 7.79 -8.26 15.04
CA VAL A 79 6.34 -8.22 15.32
C VAL A 79 6.06 -8.15 16.82
N PHE A 80 6.83 -8.86 17.65
CA PHE A 80 6.64 -8.88 19.11
C PHE A 80 7.42 -7.79 19.86
N ALA A 81 8.27 -6.99 19.20
CA ALA A 81 9.01 -5.92 19.85
C ALA A 81 8.12 -4.91 20.62
N PRO A 82 6.93 -4.50 20.12
CA PRO A 82 6.05 -3.58 20.86
C PRO A 82 5.59 -4.11 22.22
N PHE A 83 5.51 -5.43 22.41
CA PHE A 83 5.15 -6.05 23.69
C PHE A 83 6.26 -5.99 24.73
N GLN A 84 7.51 -5.89 24.30
CA GLN A 84 8.68 -5.90 25.19
C GLN A 84 8.95 -4.51 25.79
N ARG A 85 8.29 -3.47 25.28
CA ARG A 85 8.48 -2.08 25.71
C ARG A 85 7.75 -1.82 27.03
N ARG A 86 8.48 -1.30 28.04
CA ARG A 86 7.91 -0.94 29.35
C ARG A 86 7.01 0.29 29.27
N THR A 87 7.44 1.28 28.49
CA THR A 87 6.76 2.56 28.25
C THR A 87 6.70 2.82 26.76
N GLY A 88 5.67 3.52 26.29
CA GLY A 88 5.53 3.86 24.89
C GLY A 88 4.20 4.54 24.59
N ILE A 89 3.96 4.79 23.32
CA ILE A 89 2.76 5.46 22.81
C ILE A 89 1.71 4.40 22.49
N SER A 90 0.43 4.68 22.75
CA SER A 90 -0.65 3.77 22.37
C SER A 90 -0.75 3.69 20.83
N PRO A 91 -0.91 2.50 20.23
CA PRO A 91 -1.08 2.38 18.78
C PRO A 91 -2.32 3.14 18.29
N ARG A 92 -3.34 3.31 19.13
CA ARG A 92 -4.55 4.09 18.80
C ARG A 92 -4.24 5.56 18.60
N GLU A 93 -3.35 6.13 19.41
CA GLU A 93 -2.94 7.53 19.27
C GLU A 93 -2.21 7.74 17.94
N ILE A 94 -1.31 6.82 17.57
CA ILE A 94 -0.62 6.87 16.28
C ILE A 94 -1.60 6.73 15.11
N ILE A 95 -2.52 5.78 15.18
CA ILE A 95 -3.57 5.60 14.17
C ILE A 95 -4.38 6.89 13.99
N ASN A 96 -4.79 7.53 15.09
CA ASN A 96 -5.54 8.78 15.05
C ASN A 96 -4.72 9.88 14.36
N LYS A 97 -3.44 10.05 14.71
CA LYS A 97 -2.56 11.04 14.04
C LYS A 97 -2.43 10.78 12.53
N ILE A 98 -2.35 9.51 12.10
CA ILE A 98 -2.34 9.17 10.66
C ILE A 98 -3.70 9.50 10.03
N GLN A 99 -4.80 9.22 10.73
CA GLN A 99 -6.15 9.52 10.27
C GLN A 99 -6.37 11.02 10.10
N ASP A 100 -5.89 11.85 11.03
CA ASP A 100 -5.97 13.30 10.94
C ASP A 100 -5.26 13.84 9.68
N ALA A 101 -4.19 13.18 9.24
CA ALA A 101 -3.51 13.55 8.01
C ALA A 101 -4.26 13.09 6.74
N ILE A 102 -4.98 11.96 6.74
CA ILE A 102 -5.55 11.34 5.53
C ILE A 102 -7.08 11.48 5.36
N VAL A 103 -7.83 11.47 6.45
CA VAL A 103 -9.30 11.48 6.46
C VAL A 103 -9.88 12.81 5.96
N PRO A 104 -9.31 13.98 6.28
CA PRO A 104 -9.84 15.24 5.76
C PRO A 104 -9.88 15.27 4.22
N VAL A 105 -11.03 15.69 3.69
CA VAL A 105 -11.31 15.80 2.25
C VAL A 105 -10.25 16.64 1.53
N ASP A 106 -9.80 17.68 2.21
CA ASP A 106 -8.80 18.66 1.76
C ASP A 106 -7.38 18.09 1.60
N TYR A 107 -7.12 16.94 2.22
CA TYR A 107 -5.83 16.25 2.12
C TYR A 107 -5.86 15.06 1.17
N SER A 108 -7.01 14.41 0.98
CA SER A 108 -7.09 13.14 0.22
C SER A 108 -7.94 13.19 -1.05
N ILE A 109 -8.98 14.03 -1.11
CA ILE A 109 -9.91 14.09 -2.24
C ILE A 109 -9.62 15.30 -3.13
N ILE A 110 -9.77 16.51 -2.59
CA ILE A 110 -9.51 17.77 -3.31
C ILE A 110 -8.18 18.31 -2.81
N LYS A 111 -7.14 18.18 -3.63
CA LYS A 111 -5.75 18.34 -3.18
C LYS A 111 -5.11 19.57 -3.80
N SER A 112 -4.23 20.22 -3.05
CA SER A 112 -3.22 21.16 -3.54
C SER A 112 -1.82 20.64 -3.19
N LYS A 113 -0.80 21.17 -3.85
CA LYS A 113 0.59 20.85 -3.50
C LYS A 113 0.88 21.15 -2.03
N GLU A 114 0.50 22.34 -1.56
CA GLU A 114 0.82 22.85 -0.23
C GLU A 114 0.21 21.97 0.86
N ARG A 115 -1.10 21.66 0.74
CA ARG A 115 -1.82 20.80 1.70
C ARG A 115 -1.30 19.36 1.70
N MET A 116 -0.91 18.83 0.55
CA MET A 116 -0.30 17.49 0.50
C MET A 116 1.12 17.45 1.08
N GLU A 117 1.91 18.52 0.93
CA GLU A 117 3.23 18.62 1.56
C GLU A 117 3.10 18.72 3.08
N GLU A 118 2.13 19.49 3.58
CA GLU A 118 1.77 19.53 4.99
C GLU A 118 1.40 18.15 5.54
N ALA A 119 0.41 17.48 4.93
CA ALA A 119 -0.04 16.15 5.36
C ALA A 119 1.08 15.10 5.26
N LEU A 120 1.93 15.17 4.23
CA LEU A 120 3.10 14.30 4.13
C LEU A 120 4.07 14.52 5.30
N ASN A 121 4.34 15.76 5.68
CA ASN A 121 5.21 16.06 6.81
C ASN A 121 4.63 15.53 8.12
N GLN A 122 3.32 15.63 8.33
CA GLN A 122 2.63 15.03 9.47
C GLN A 122 2.84 13.50 9.50
N VAL A 123 2.60 12.81 8.37
CA VAL A 123 2.81 11.36 8.25
C VAL A 123 4.27 10.99 8.53
N LEU A 124 5.24 11.74 8.01
CA LEU A 124 6.66 11.49 8.25
C LEU A 124 7.05 11.67 9.72
N SER A 125 6.53 12.69 10.39
CA SER A 125 6.70 12.88 11.84
C SER A 125 6.12 11.70 12.61
N VAL A 126 4.91 11.25 12.27
CA VAL A 126 4.27 10.12 12.93
C VAL A 126 5.05 8.83 12.74
N LYS A 127 5.68 8.63 11.56
CA LYS A 127 6.55 7.47 11.31
C LYS A 127 7.75 7.39 12.25
N GLU A 128 8.31 8.52 12.68
CA GLU A 128 9.38 8.52 13.69
C GLU A 128 8.86 8.10 15.07
N GLU A 129 7.58 8.36 15.36
CA GLU A 129 6.95 7.96 16.61
C GLU A 129 6.61 6.46 16.68
N ILE A 130 6.46 5.79 15.53
CA ILE A 130 6.09 4.37 15.45
C ILE A 130 7.05 3.46 16.21
N GLU A 131 8.35 3.77 16.21
CA GLU A 131 9.37 3.01 16.93
C GLU A 131 9.14 3.00 18.46
N ARG A 132 8.31 3.90 18.96
CA ARG A 132 7.97 4.06 20.39
C ARG A 132 6.60 3.49 20.75
N ILE A 133 5.87 2.88 19.82
CA ILE A 133 4.55 2.30 20.11
C ILE A 133 4.69 1.15 21.11
N LYS A 134 3.79 1.03 22.07
CA LYS A 134 3.74 -0.10 23.00
C LYS A 134 2.43 -0.86 22.82
N ALA A 135 2.49 -2.18 22.82
CA ALA A 135 1.31 -3.04 22.89
C ALA A 135 1.10 -3.53 24.33
N GLU A 136 -0.15 -3.46 24.82
CA GLU A 136 -0.52 -4.01 26.14
C GLU A 136 -1.15 -5.40 26.04
N ASP A 137 -1.81 -5.68 24.92
CA ASP A 137 -2.41 -6.97 24.60
C ASP A 137 -2.28 -7.30 23.10
N PHE A 138 -2.78 -8.47 22.68
CA PHE A 138 -2.67 -8.92 21.29
C PHE A 138 -3.51 -8.09 20.32
N HIS A 139 -4.58 -7.44 20.79
CA HIS A 139 -5.36 -6.52 19.96
C HIS A 139 -4.61 -5.21 19.71
N ASP A 140 -3.83 -4.74 20.67
CA ASP A 140 -2.96 -3.59 20.49
C ASP A 140 -1.73 -3.95 19.66
N LEU A 141 -1.21 -5.18 19.75
CA LEU A 141 -0.18 -5.67 18.82
C LEU A 141 -0.64 -5.62 17.36
N ALA A 142 -1.87 -6.09 17.09
CA ALA A 142 -2.48 -5.97 15.76
C ALA A 142 -2.52 -4.51 15.29
N LYS A 143 -2.94 -3.58 16.17
CA LYS A 143 -2.97 -2.15 15.85
C LYS A 143 -1.58 -1.54 15.62
N CYS A 144 -0.52 -2.07 16.23
CA CYS A 144 0.85 -1.63 15.93
C CYS A 144 1.20 -1.90 14.46
N MET A 145 0.89 -3.12 13.99
CA MET A 145 1.10 -3.51 12.58
C MET A 145 0.20 -2.70 11.62
N ASP A 146 -1.04 -2.41 12.05
CA ASP A 146 -1.93 -1.54 11.30
C ASP A 146 -1.35 -0.11 11.18
N ALA A 147 -0.85 0.46 12.28
CA ALA A 147 -0.23 1.79 12.28
C ALA A 147 0.97 1.88 11.32
N GLU A 148 1.85 0.87 11.33
CA GLU A 148 2.98 0.77 10.39
C GLU A 148 2.52 0.72 8.93
N SER A 149 1.55 -0.15 8.65
CA SER A 149 0.99 -0.32 7.31
C SER A 149 0.26 0.93 6.83
N MET A 150 -0.52 1.58 7.70
CA MET A 150 -1.24 2.81 7.43
C MET A 150 -0.27 3.96 7.12
N ALA A 151 0.79 4.14 7.92
CA ALA A 151 1.76 5.19 7.70
C ALA A 151 2.54 5.00 6.40
N LEU A 152 2.92 3.76 6.06
CA LEU A 152 3.54 3.44 4.78
C LEU A 152 2.60 3.78 3.62
N CYS A 153 1.34 3.34 3.68
CA CYS A 153 0.35 3.62 2.64
C CYS A 153 0.09 5.13 2.47
N ALA A 154 -0.03 5.87 3.57
CA ALA A 154 -0.24 7.32 3.55
C ALA A 154 0.97 8.06 2.94
N GLU A 155 2.20 7.69 3.33
CA GLU A 155 3.40 8.27 2.73
C GLU A 155 3.45 8.04 1.21
N LEU A 156 3.21 6.79 0.78
CA LEU A 156 3.20 6.44 -0.63
C LEU A 156 2.11 7.21 -1.40
N PHE A 157 0.92 7.35 -0.81
CA PHE A 157 -0.19 8.12 -1.36
C PHE A 157 0.21 9.57 -1.62
N TYR A 158 0.77 10.28 -0.63
CA TYR A 158 1.16 11.68 -0.81
C TYR A 158 2.33 11.84 -1.77
N ARG A 159 3.38 11.01 -1.66
CA ARG A 159 4.53 11.09 -2.59
C ARG A 159 4.11 10.90 -4.03
N VAL A 160 3.18 9.98 -4.30
CA VAL A 160 2.66 9.75 -5.65
C VAL A 160 1.72 10.87 -6.08
N SER A 161 0.84 11.33 -5.19
CA SER A 161 -0.10 12.41 -5.48
C SER A 161 0.61 13.74 -5.79
N LEU A 162 1.67 14.06 -5.04
CA LEU A 162 2.54 15.22 -5.28
C LEU A 162 3.25 15.10 -6.63
N MET A 163 3.78 13.91 -6.94
CA MET A 163 4.47 13.67 -8.21
C MET A 163 3.54 13.83 -9.42
N ARG A 164 2.27 13.39 -9.34
CA ARG A 164 1.29 13.47 -10.44
C ARG A 164 0.64 14.85 -10.50
N ALA A 165 1.18 15.70 -11.35
CA ALA A 165 0.69 17.06 -11.63
C ALA A 165 -0.32 17.06 -12.80
N GLU A 166 -1.50 16.50 -12.58
CA GLU A 166 -2.70 16.62 -13.43
C GLU A 166 -3.94 16.33 -12.57
N THR A 167 -5.13 16.55 -13.13
CA THR A 167 -6.39 16.01 -12.60
C THR A 167 -6.93 14.90 -13.51
N ARG A 168 -7.21 13.72 -12.94
CA ARG A 168 -7.78 12.58 -13.67
C ARG A 168 -8.52 11.64 -12.74
N GLY A 169 -9.80 11.39 -13.03
CA GLY A 169 -10.62 10.43 -12.26
C GLY A 169 -10.83 10.90 -10.82
N PHE A 170 -10.26 10.17 -9.85
CA PHE A 170 -10.31 10.55 -8.43
C PHE A 170 -9.05 11.25 -7.92
N HIS A 171 -8.05 11.39 -8.78
CA HIS A 171 -6.92 12.24 -8.46
C HIS A 171 -7.26 13.67 -8.89
N ILE A 172 -7.77 14.46 -7.96
CA ILE A 172 -8.15 15.86 -8.18
C ILE A 172 -7.09 16.76 -7.56
N ARG A 173 -6.48 17.60 -8.39
CA ARG A 173 -5.49 18.62 -8.05
C ARG A 173 -6.07 19.97 -8.43
N GLU A 174 -6.43 20.80 -7.46
CA GLU A 174 -6.98 22.13 -7.76
C GLU A 174 -5.95 23.07 -8.40
N ASP A 175 -4.67 22.85 -8.08
CA ASP A 175 -3.52 23.52 -8.68
C ASP A 175 -3.17 22.98 -10.08
N TYR A 176 -3.78 21.86 -10.50
CA TYR A 176 -3.68 21.28 -11.84
C TYR A 176 -5.06 20.76 -12.31
N SER A 177 -5.96 21.65 -12.71
CA SER A 177 -7.35 21.32 -13.06
C SER A 177 -7.49 20.41 -14.29
N GLU A 178 -6.53 20.47 -15.21
CA GLU A 178 -6.64 19.81 -16.50
C GLU A 178 -6.08 18.39 -16.50
N MET A 179 -6.65 17.59 -17.39
CA MET A 179 -6.13 16.27 -17.74
C MET A 179 -4.96 16.41 -18.72
N ASP A 180 -3.80 15.84 -18.39
CA ASP A 180 -2.59 15.91 -19.23
C ASP A 180 -2.22 14.52 -19.75
N SER A 181 -2.81 14.17 -20.89
CA SER A 181 -2.55 12.88 -21.53
C SER A 181 -1.15 12.80 -22.17
N LYS A 182 -0.47 13.92 -22.43
CA LYS A 182 0.88 13.94 -22.99
C LYS A 182 1.90 13.47 -21.96
N ASN A 183 1.80 13.94 -20.73
CA ASN A 183 2.74 13.59 -19.67
C ASN A 183 2.23 12.49 -18.74
N TRP A 184 0.93 12.32 -18.53
CA TRP A 184 0.40 11.49 -17.44
C TRP A 184 -0.51 10.33 -17.84
N LEU A 185 -0.69 10.05 -19.14
CA LEU A 185 -1.35 8.82 -19.62
C LEU A 185 -0.46 7.58 -19.40
N LYS A 186 -0.19 7.27 -18.13
CA LYS A 186 0.65 6.17 -17.66
C LYS A 186 0.41 5.86 -16.19
N TRP A 187 0.79 4.65 -15.81
CA TRP A 187 0.79 4.18 -14.44
C TRP A 187 2.03 4.67 -13.67
N ILE A 188 1.86 4.88 -12.37
CA ILE A 188 2.95 5.16 -11.44
C ILE A 188 3.29 3.85 -10.74
N ILE A 189 4.53 3.38 -10.91
CA ILE A 189 5.04 2.18 -10.25
C ILE A 189 6.01 2.62 -9.16
N ILE A 190 5.65 2.32 -7.92
CA ILE A 190 6.51 2.55 -6.75
C ILE A 190 7.42 1.34 -6.59
N LYS A 191 8.71 1.58 -6.32
CA LYS A 191 9.67 0.53 -6.03
C LYS A 191 10.41 0.86 -4.74
N LYS A 192 10.37 -0.05 -3.76
CA LYS A 192 11.23 0.03 -2.58
C LYS A 192 12.66 -0.29 -3.04
N ARG A 193 13.56 0.69 -2.94
CA ARG A 193 14.98 0.47 -3.20
C ARG A 193 15.60 -0.16 -1.95
N ARG A 194 16.29 -1.31 -2.07
CA ARG A 194 17.24 -1.75 -1.03
C ARG A 194 18.29 -0.64 -0.90
N ARG A 195 18.38 0.05 0.24
CA ARG A 195 19.41 1.10 0.50
C ARG A 195 20.78 0.56 0.01
N LYS A 196 21.60 1.29 -0.75
CA LYS A 196 22.07 2.68 -0.58
C LYS A 196 21.58 3.65 -1.67
N ASN A 197 21.07 4.81 -1.25
CA ASN A 197 20.99 6.13 -1.91
C ASN A 197 20.53 6.27 -3.37
N GLU A 198 19.35 6.91 -3.54
CA GLU A 198 18.76 7.57 -4.73
C GLU A 198 17.46 6.96 -5.28
N THR A 199 16.45 7.78 -5.55
CA THR A 199 15.15 7.32 -6.06
C THR A 199 15.22 7.23 -7.59
N ILE A 200 15.45 6.04 -8.15
CA ILE A 200 15.36 5.85 -9.61
C ILE A 200 13.89 5.59 -9.99
N ARG A 201 13.26 6.61 -10.58
CA ARG A 201 11.92 6.57 -11.18
C ARG A 201 12.01 5.88 -12.54
N ARG A 202 11.42 4.68 -12.71
CA ARG A 202 11.22 4.11 -14.05
C ARG A 202 9.79 4.31 -14.53
N LYS A 203 9.68 5.06 -15.62
CA LYS A 203 8.48 5.19 -16.45
C LYS A 203 8.39 3.93 -17.33
N ARG A 204 7.24 3.27 -17.35
CA ARG A 204 6.94 2.26 -18.38
C ARG A 204 6.20 2.99 -19.52
N PRO A 205 6.69 2.98 -20.76
CA PRO A 205 5.90 3.42 -21.90
C PRO A 205 4.76 2.42 -22.13
N ASN A 206 3.65 2.89 -22.71
CA ASN A 206 2.59 2.02 -23.20
C ASN A 206 3.14 1.17 -24.35
N THR A 207 2.94 -0.14 -24.27
CA THR A 207 2.78 -1.01 -25.44
C THR A 207 1.40 -0.79 -26.02
#